data_AF-A0A4V2Q463-F1
#
_entry.id   AF-A0A4V2Q463-F1
#
_cell.length_a   1.000
_cell.length_b   1.000
_cell.length_c   1.000
_cell.angle_alpha   90.00
_cell.angle_beta   90.00
_cell.angle_gamma   90.00
#
_symmetry.space_group_name_H-M   'P 1'
#
loop_
_entity.id
_entity.type
_entity.pdbx_description
1 polymer ?
#
loop_
_entity_poly.entity_id
_entity_poly.type
_entity_poly.pdbx_seq_one_letter_code
_entity_poly.pdbx_strand_id
1 'polypeptide(L)'
;MKTVAIAGLFALSSGTVLANTNALKNPVNGLPEPGSFEVVTKWTVKTDYIWCAAAQAALQRGARYKDRIYVVHGLGPSRTMPGENAVGFTYRPDASLRSRATSGSSLQSVGNNMSVSQGNRRCVRELDG
;
A
#
# COMPACT_ATOMS: atom_id res chain seq x y z
N MET A 1 -10.50 -34.98 -62.84
CA MET A 1 -9.61 -35.13 -61.67
C MET A 1 -8.58 -34.01 -61.71
N LYS A 2 -8.66 -33.04 -60.80
CA LYS A 2 -7.56 -32.11 -60.48
C LYS A 2 -7.90 -31.44 -59.14
N THR A 3 -7.28 -31.98 -58.11
CA THR A 3 -7.36 -31.55 -56.71
C THR A 3 -6.54 -30.28 -56.54
N VAL A 4 -7.09 -29.26 -55.88
CA VAL A 4 -6.31 -28.12 -55.36
C VAL A 4 -6.61 -28.03 -53.87
N ALA A 5 -5.62 -28.39 -53.05
CA ALA A 5 -5.65 -28.24 -51.60
C ALA A 5 -5.13 -26.84 -51.26
N ILE A 6 -5.95 -26.02 -50.60
CA ILE A 6 -5.55 -24.70 -50.10
C ILE A 6 -5.17 -24.85 -48.63
N ALA A 7 -3.92 -24.51 -48.34
CA ALA A 7 -3.33 -24.46 -47.02
C ALA A 7 -3.95 -23.33 -46.18
N GLY A 8 -4.30 -23.63 -44.93
CA GLY A 8 -4.67 -22.63 -43.92
C GLY A 8 -3.83 -22.82 -42.67
N LEU A 9 -2.71 -22.10 -42.56
CA LEU A 9 -1.98 -21.97 -41.30
C LEU A 9 -2.79 -21.07 -40.36
N PHE A 10 -3.37 -21.65 -39.31
CA PHE A 10 -3.89 -20.89 -38.18
C PHE A 10 -2.73 -20.52 -37.25
N ALA A 11 -2.29 -19.26 -37.31
CA ALA A 11 -1.36 -18.70 -36.33
C ALA A 11 -2.13 -18.38 -35.04
N LEU A 12 -1.96 -19.20 -34.00
CA LEU A 12 -2.42 -18.90 -32.65
C LEU A 12 -1.45 -17.89 -32.03
N SER A 13 -1.83 -16.61 -32.04
CA SER A 13 -1.13 -15.59 -31.27
C SER A 13 -1.51 -15.71 -29.80
N SER A 14 -0.64 -16.33 -29.00
CA SER A 14 -0.69 -16.27 -27.54
C SER A 14 -0.43 -14.85 -27.08
N GLY A 15 -1.48 -14.04 -26.91
CA GLY A 15 -1.37 -12.74 -26.27
C GLY A 15 -0.98 -12.91 -24.80
N THR A 16 0.22 -12.45 -24.44
CA THR A 16 0.60 -12.32 -23.03
C THR A 16 -0.22 -11.19 -22.41
N VAL A 17 -1.20 -11.53 -21.60
CA VAL A 17 -1.85 -10.55 -20.72
C VAL A 17 -0.84 -10.18 -19.65
N LEU A 18 -0.17 -9.04 -19.81
CA LEU A 18 0.56 -8.41 -18.71
C LEU A 18 -0.47 -7.93 -17.69
N ALA A 19 -0.69 -8.71 -16.63
CA ALA A 19 -1.50 -8.29 -15.50
C ALA A 19 -0.82 -7.08 -14.85
N ASN A 20 -1.44 -5.90 -14.93
CA ASN A 20 -0.93 -4.70 -14.29
C ASN A 20 -1.15 -4.81 -12.76
N THR A 21 -0.12 -5.24 -12.04
CA THR A 21 -0.16 -5.44 -10.58
C THR A 21 -0.36 -4.15 -9.80
N ASN A 22 -0.14 -2.98 -10.41
CA ASN A 22 -0.45 -1.69 -9.79
C ASN A 22 -1.95 -1.53 -9.49
N ALA A 23 -2.83 -2.27 -10.18
CA ALA A 23 -4.26 -2.26 -9.90
C ALA A 23 -4.62 -2.79 -8.50
N LEU A 24 -3.70 -3.48 -7.82
CA LEU A 24 -3.89 -4.02 -6.46
C LEU A 24 -3.28 -3.13 -5.37
N LYS A 25 -2.64 -1.99 -5.73
CA LYS A 25 -2.09 -1.05 -4.74
C LYS A 25 -3.21 -0.27 -4.08
N ASN A 26 -3.28 -0.38 -2.76
CA ASN A 26 -4.19 0.43 -1.96
C ASN A 26 -3.92 1.93 -2.16
N PRO A 27 -4.96 2.76 -2.37
CA PRO A 27 -4.80 4.20 -2.45
C PRO A 27 -4.17 4.78 -1.18
N VAL A 28 -3.33 5.80 -1.35
CA VAL A 28 -2.75 6.55 -0.23
C VAL A 28 -3.10 8.02 -0.36
N ASN A 29 -3.91 8.52 0.55
CA ASN A 29 -4.45 9.88 0.51
C ASN A 29 -3.85 10.72 1.63
N GLY A 30 -3.54 11.99 1.34
CA GLY A 30 -3.05 12.93 2.36
C GLY A 30 -4.14 13.27 3.37
N LEU A 31 -3.74 13.48 4.62
CA LEU A 31 -4.61 14.02 5.68
C LEU A 31 -4.16 15.45 6.02
N PRO A 32 -5.04 16.30 6.58
CA PRO A 32 -4.70 17.68 6.89
C PRO A 32 -3.64 17.84 7.99
N GLU A 33 -3.48 16.84 8.86
CA GLU A 33 -2.49 16.91 9.95
C GLU A 33 -1.05 16.77 9.41
N PRO A 34 -0.05 17.45 10.03
CA PRO A 34 1.33 17.44 9.52
C PRO A 34 1.92 16.05 9.38
N GLY A 35 2.40 15.72 8.17
CA GLY A 35 3.01 14.41 7.89
C GLY A 35 2.04 13.23 8.00
N SER A 36 0.73 13.49 8.05
CA SER A 36 -0.30 12.47 8.15
C SER A 36 -0.88 12.11 6.80
N PHE A 37 -1.26 10.86 6.67
CA PHE A 37 -1.90 10.29 5.47
C PHE A 37 -2.67 9.05 5.88
N GLU A 38 -3.54 8.54 5.03
CA GLU A 38 -4.21 7.27 5.24
C GLU A 38 -3.95 6.31 4.08
N VAL A 39 -3.83 5.02 4.41
CA VAL A 39 -3.80 3.94 3.42
C VAL A 39 -5.20 3.32 3.39
N VAL A 40 -5.89 3.48 2.27
CA VAL A 40 -7.27 3.00 2.08
C VAL A 40 -7.25 1.52 1.75
N THR A 41 -7.93 0.70 2.53
CA THR A 41 -7.90 -0.77 2.40
C THR A 41 -8.87 -1.28 1.32
N LYS A 42 -8.81 -0.69 0.12
CA LYS A 42 -9.74 -0.96 -0.97
C LYS A 42 -9.53 -2.32 -1.63
N TRP A 43 -8.27 -2.71 -1.82
CA TRP A 43 -7.90 -3.92 -2.56
C TRP A 43 -7.32 -5.00 -1.65
N THR A 44 -6.70 -4.60 -0.54
CA THR A 44 -6.11 -5.53 0.42
C THR A 44 -6.18 -4.99 1.84
N VAL A 45 -6.36 -5.90 2.80
CA VAL A 45 -6.29 -5.61 4.25
C VAL A 45 -5.06 -6.25 4.89
N LYS A 46 -4.16 -6.84 4.09
CA LYS A 46 -2.97 -7.54 4.61
C LYS A 46 -2.05 -6.54 5.29
N THR A 47 -1.80 -6.78 6.58
CA THR A 47 -0.97 -5.92 7.44
C THR A 47 0.36 -5.53 6.81
N ASP A 48 1.09 -6.48 6.23
CA ASP A 48 2.39 -6.21 5.63
C ASP A 48 2.32 -5.29 4.42
N TYR A 49 1.28 -5.41 3.59
CA TYR A 49 1.07 -4.53 2.43
C TYR A 49 0.69 -3.12 2.86
N ILE A 50 -0.12 -2.98 3.92
CA ILE A 50 -0.44 -1.67 4.48
C ILE A 50 0.81 -0.98 5.04
N TRP A 51 1.66 -1.71 5.78
CA TRP A 51 2.92 -1.16 6.30
C TRP A 51 3.93 -0.83 5.21
N CYS A 52 4.00 -1.63 4.13
CA CYS A 52 4.78 -1.28 2.96
C CYS A 52 4.28 0.01 2.32
N ALA A 53 2.97 0.09 2.01
CA ALA A 53 2.37 1.27 1.39
C ALA A 53 2.60 2.52 2.25
N ALA A 54 2.48 2.40 3.57
CA ALA A 54 2.75 3.49 4.50
C ALA A 54 4.23 3.93 4.48
N ALA A 55 5.17 2.99 4.35
CA ALA A 55 6.59 3.30 4.29
C ALA A 55 7.01 3.97 2.98
N GLN A 56 6.52 3.48 1.85
CA GLN A 56 6.71 4.13 0.55
C GLN A 56 6.10 5.53 0.54
N ALA A 57 4.88 5.68 1.08
CA ALA A 57 4.19 6.96 1.21
C ALA A 57 4.96 7.97 2.07
N ALA A 58 5.53 7.52 3.19
CA ALA A 58 6.33 8.36 4.07
C ALA A 58 7.62 8.82 3.37
N LEU A 59 8.32 7.92 2.67
CA LEU A 59 9.52 8.26 1.89
C LEU A 59 9.23 9.32 0.82
N GLN A 60 8.17 9.13 0.04
CA GLN A 60 7.73 10.08 -0.98
C GLN A 60 7.39 11.47 -0.40
N ARG A 61 7.01 11.51 0.88
CA ARG A 61 6.69 12.73 1.63
C ARG A 61 7.89 13.29 2.43
N GLY A 62 9.09 12.77 2.18
CA GLY A 62 10.35 13.29 2.74
C GLY A 62 10.76 12.70 4.09
N ALA A 63 10.14 11.61 4.54
CA ALA A 63 10.66 10.84 5.67
C ALA A 63 11.98 10.16 5.29
N ARG A 64 12.84 9.92 6.27
CA ARG A 64 14.08 9.15 6.14
C ARG A 64 13.84 7.69 6.54
N TYR A 65 14.67 6.77 6.05
CA TYR A 65 14.59 5.35 6.40
C TYR A 65 14.61 5.04 7.92
N LYS A 66 15.26 5.89 8.71
CA LYS A 66 15.33 5.79 10.17
C LYS A 66 14.14 6.40 10.91
N ASP A 67 13.35 7.23 10.23
CA ASP A 67 12.17 7.84 10.82
C ASP A 67 11.12 6.76 11.07
N ARG A 68 10.22 7.02 12.03
CA ARG A 68 9.18 6.08 12.44
C ARG A 68 7.83 6.52 11.91
N ILE A 69 7.02 5.55 11.51
CA ILE A 69 5.66 5.73 11.04
C ILE A 69 4.74 5.16 12.11
N TYR A 70 3.77 5.97 12.53
CA TYR A 70 2.87 5.67 13.63
C TYR A 70 1.44 5.55 13.12
N VAL A 71 0.68 4.60 13.66
CA VAL A 71 -0.78 4.57 13.52
C VAL A 71 -1.36 5.71 14.36
N VAL A 72 -1.96 6.70 13.72
CA VAL A 72 -2.67 7.82 14.37
C VAL A 72 -4.18 7.59 14.40
N HIS A 73 -4.72 6.83 13.44
CA HIS A 73 -6.08 6.32 13.45
C HIS A 73 -6.05 4.84 13.12
N GLY A 74 -6.60 4.00 14.01
CA GLY A 74 -6.68 2.57 13.76
C GLY A 74 -7.56 2.24 12.55
N LEU A 75 -7.46 1.01 12.05
CA LEU A 75 -8.29 0.52 10.95
C LEU A 75 -9.78 0.80 11.21
N GLY A 76 -10.40 1.59 10.34
CA GLY A 76 -11.79 2.02 10.45
C GLY A 76 -12.22 2.83 9.23
N PRO A 77 -13.34 3.56 9.29
CA PRO A 77 -13.84 4.33 8.15
C PRO A 77 -12.81 5.32 7.61
N SER A 78 -12.64 5.34 6.28
CA SER A 78 -11.74 6.29 5.59
C SER A 78 -12.26 7.72 5.73
N ARG A 79 -11.35 8.67 5.95
CA ARG A 79 -11.65 10.10 6.00
C ARG A 79 -11.73 10.75 4.61
N THR A 80 -11.14 10.11 3.61
CA THR A 80 -11.00 10.68 2.25
C THR A 80 -11.79 9.91 1.18
N MET A 81 -12.18 8.66 1.44
CA MET A 81 -12.93 7.81 0.52
C MET A 81 -14.19 7.26 1.19
N PRO A 82 -15.36 7.91 1.00
CA PRO A 82 -16.61 7.45 1.59
C PRO A 82 -16.94 6.00 1.23
N GLY A 83 -17.39 5.23 2.23
CA GLY A 83 -17.76 3.81 2.07
C GLY A 83 -16.58 2.83 2.16
N GLU A 84 -15.35 3.32 2.23
CA GLU A 84 -14.15 2.48 2.36
C GLU A 84 -13.59 2.55 3.79
N ASN A 85 -12.75 1.57 4.14
CA ASN A 85 -11.94 1.61 5.36
C ASN A 85 -10.51 2.07 5.06
N ALA A 86 -9.84 2.64 6.06
CA ALA A 86 -8.44 3.05 5.98
C ALA A 86 -7.74 2.93 7.34
N VAL A 87 -6.41 3.01 7.29
CA VAL A 87 -5.57 3.19 8.48
C VAL A 87 -4.88 4.54 8.34
N GLY A 88 -4.99 5.38 9.38
CA GLY A 88 -4.31 6.66 9.44
C GLY A 88 -2.90 6.51 9.99
N PHE A 89 -1.92 7.05 9.27
CA PHE A 89 -0.52 7.07 9.63
C PHE A 89 0.04 8.48 9.76
N THR A 90 1.13 8.64 10.51
CA THR A 90 1.96 9.83 10.48
C THR A 90 3.44 9.50 10.66
N TYR A 91 4.32 10.27 10.00
CA TYR A 91 5.77 10.26 10.25
C TYR A 91 6.23 11.50 11.04
N ARG A 92 5.29 12.36 11.47
CA ARG A 92 5.53 13.52 12.32
C ARG A 92 4.64 13.46 13.57
N PRO A 93 4.86 12.49 14.48
CA PRO A 93 4.01 12.32 15.64
C PRO A 93 4.12 13.52 16.59
N ASP A 94 3.00 13.92 17.17
CA ASP A 94 2.97 14.85 18.30
C ASP A 94 3.44 14.19 19.61
N ALA A 95 3.53 14.97 20.69
CA ALA A 95 3.97 14.46 21.99
C ALA A 95 3.01 13.39 22.58
N SER A 96 1.71 13.51 22.33
CA SER A 96 0.68 12.59 22.83
C SER A 96 0.73 11.23 22.13
N LEU A 97 1.00 11.20 20.82
CA LEU A 97 1.18 9.98 20.07
C LEU A 97 2.50 9.29 20.44
N ARG A 98 3.56 10.09 20.66
CA ARG A 98 4.86 9.55 21.13
C ARG A 98 4.76 8.92 22.51
N SER A 99 3.97 9.45 23.44
CA SER A 99 3.81 8.85 24.78
C SER A 99 3.05 7.53 24.76
N ARG A 100 2.25 7.28 23.71
CA ARG A 100 1.52 6.02 23.47
C ARG A 100 2.27 5.07 22.54
N ALA A 101 3.50 5.40 22.16
CA ALA A 101 4.27 4.64 21.19
C ALA A 101 4.50 3.20 21.67
N THR A 102 3.96 2.24 20.92
CA THR A 102 4.21 0.81 21.13
C THR A 102 4.84 0.23 19.89
N SER A 103 5.89 -0.59 20.04
CA SER A 103 6.46 -1.29 18.90
C SER A 103 5.57 -2.46 18.53
N GLY A 104 5.11 -2.50 17.28
CA GLY A 104 4.18 -3.53 16.82
C GLY A 104 3.71 -3.29 15.39
N SER A 105 3.03 -4.30 14.82
CA SER A 105 2.46 -4.23 13.47
C SER A 105 0.94 -4.15 13.45
N SER A 106 0.26 -4.11 14.61
CA SER A 106 -1.21 -3.99 14.61
C SER A 106 -1.62 -2.64 14.00
N LEU A 107 -2.60 -2.71 13.11
CA LEU A 107 -3.19 -1.57 12.41
C LEU A 107 -4.35 -0.95 13.20
N GLN A 108 -4.83 -1.63 14.24
CA GLN A 108 -5.95 -1.20 15.06
C GLN A 108 -5.50 -0.33 16.23
N SER A 109 -4.30 -0.56 16.76
CA SER A 109 -3.82 0.10 17.97
C SER A 109 -3.14 1.44 17.64
N VAL A 110 -3.75 2.55 18.04
CA VAL A 110 -3.12 3.88 17.96
C VAL A 110 -1.81 3.89 18.74
N GLY A 111 -0.77 4.48 18.15
CA GLY A 111 0.58 4.48 18.71
C GLY A 111 1.42 3.28 18.30
N ASN A 112 0.86 2.24 17.67
CA ASN A 112 1.71 1.22 17.04
C ASN A 112 2.57 1.84 15.95
N ASN A 113 3.84 1.44 15.92
CA ASN A 113 4.79 2.08 15.03
C ASN A 113 6.00 1.20 14.70
N MET A 114 6.61 1.51 13.56
CA MET A 114 7.87 0.91 13.10
C MET A 114 8.65 1.92 12.26
N SER A 115 9.94 1.65 12.04
CA SER A 115 10.74 2.50 11.13
C SER A 115 10.28 2.36 9.68
N VAL A 116 10.52 3.39 8.88
CA VAL A 116 10.33 3.36 7.42
C VAL A 116 11.08 2.18 6.80
N SER A 117 12.32 1.92 7.24
CA SER A 117 13.09 0.73 6.82
C SER A 117 12.40 -0.58 7.18
N GLN A 118 11.80 -0.71 8.37
CA GLN A 118 11.03 -1.89 8.76
C GLN A 118 9.79 -2.08 7.89
N GLY A 119 9.07 -1.00 7.57
CA GLY A 119 7.90 -1.06 6.69
C GLY A 119 8.29 -1.45 5.26
N ASN A 120 9.36 -0.88 4.71
CA ASN A 120 9.83 -1.21 3.35
C ASN A 120 10.26 -2.67 3.18
N ARG A 121 10.76 -3.33 4.23
CA ARG A 121 11.08 -4.77 4.17
C ARG A 121 9.86 -5.67 4.00
N ARG A 122 8.65 -5.12 4.16
CA ARG A 122 7.38 -5.83 3.97
C ARG A 122 6.82 -5.70 2.56
N CYS A 123 7.45 -4.89 1.72
CA CYS A 123 7.05 -4.74 0.33
C CYS A 123 7.30 -6.03 -0.44
N VAL A 124 6.35 -6.39 -1.30
CA VAL A 124 6.47 -7.55 -2.18
C VAL A 124 6.75 -7.05 -3.58
N ARG A 125 7.88 -7.48 -4.15
CA ARG A 125 8.39 -6.99 -5.45
C ARG A 125 7.36 -7.04 -6.59
N GLU A 126 6.49 -8.05 -6.59
CA GLU A 126 5.44 -8.21 -7.61
C GLU A 126 4.39 -7.10 -7.57
N LEU A 127 4.09 -6.58 -6.37
CA LEU A 127 3.11 -5.52 -6.18
C LEU A 127 3.79 -4.15 -6.17
N ASP A 128 4.98 -4.03 -5.57
CA ASP A 128 5.58 -2.74 -5.20
C ASP A 128 6.79 -2.33 -6.06
N GLY A 129 7.18 -3.17 -7.04
CA GLY A 129 8.28 -2.94 -7.98
C GLY A 129 7.95 -2.03 -9.16
#